data_AF-A0A6C1T660-F1
#
_entry.id   AF-A0A6C1T660-F1
#
_cell.length_a   1.000
_cell.length_b   1.000
_cell.length_c   1.000
_cell.angle_alpha   90.00
_cell.angle_beta   90.00
_cell.angle_gamma   90.00
#
_symmetry.space_group_name_H-M   'P 1'
#
loop_
_entity.id
_entity.type
_entity.pdbx_description
1 polymer ?
#
loop_
_entity_poly.entity_id
_entity_poly.type
_entity_poly.pdbx_seq_one_letter_code
_entity_poly.pdbx_strand_id
1 'polypeptide(L)'
;MSLALDIRQKSADLWHMQRVKRLVRHCFTLGPHVLIRVADLPCMDENCPEPVTQISVTGLDLTHQVIVVHRPLAEVSAADIADAAQVRP
;
A
#
# COMPACT_ATOMS: atom_id res chain seq x y z
N MET A 1 0.82 12.98 25.06
CA MET A 1 1.58 12.18 24.08
C MET A 1 2.96 12.78 23.94
N SER A 2 4.00 11.96 23.78
CA SER A 2 5.38 12.45 23.62
C SER A 2 5.67 12.67 22.15
N LEU A 3 6.04 13.89 21.76
CA LEU A 3 6.40 14.25 20.39
C LEU A 3 7.44 13.29 19.79
N ALA A 4 8.39 12.83 20.61
CA ALA A 4 9.42 11.89 20.17
C ALA A 4 8.85 10.52 19.75
N LEU A 5 7.81 10.03 20.44
CA LEU A 5 7.13 8.79 20.08
C LEU A 5 6.34 8.97 18.77
N ASP A 6 5.66 10.11 18.62
CA ASP A 6 4.86 10.40 17.42
C ASP A 6 5.74 10.51 16.17
N ILE A 7 6.91 11.17 16.28
CA ILE A 7 7.88 11.26 15.18
C ILE A 7 8.43 9.88 14.82
N ARG A 8 8.75 9.04 15.82
CA ARG A 8 9.24 7.68 15.57
C ARG A 8 8.21 6.86 14.82
N GLN A 9 6.94 6.90 15.24
CA GLN A 9 5.87 6.17 14.59
C GLN A 9 5.68 6.63 13.13
N LYS A 10 5.53 7.93 12.90
CA LYS A 10 5.39 8.49 11.55
C LYS A 10 6.57 8.14 10.63
N SER A 11 7.78 8.10 11.18
CA SER A 11 8.98 7.72 10.43
C SER A 11 8.94 6.25 10.00
N ALA A 12 8.48 5.35 10.89
CA ALA A 12 8.27 3.95 10.57
C ALA A 12 7.19 3.78 9.48
N ASP A 13 6.06 4.49 9.61
CA ASP A 13 4.98 4.44 8.62
C ASP A 13 5.48 4.90 7.24
N LEU A 14 6.22 6.01 7.19
CA LEU A 14 6.83 6.50 5.94
C LEU A 14 7.80 5.49 5.34
N TRP A 15 8.62 4.83 6.17
CA TRP A 15 9.52 3.78 5.70
C TRP A 15 8.75 2.62 5.06
N HIS A 16 7.71 2.11 5.74
CA HIS A 16 6.89 1.04 5.21
C HIS A 16 6.14 1.46 3.93
N MET A 17 5.64 2.69 3.84
CA MET A 17 5.01 3.21 2.62
C MET A 17 5.99 3.22 1.44
N GLN A 18 7.22 3.67 1.65
CA GLN A 18 8.23 3.69 0.58
C GLN A 18 8.67 2.27 0.18
N ARG A 19 8.78 1.35 1.14
CA ARG A 19 9.02 -0.07 0.86
C ARG A 19 7.92 -0.65 -0.03
N VAL A 20 6.65 -0.45 0.31
CA VAL A 20 5.52 -0.96 -0.48
C VAL A 20 5.51 -0.32 -1.87
N LYS A 21 5.71 1.00 -2.00
CA LYS A 21 5.83 1.65 -3.32
C LYS A 21 6.92 1.02 -4.18
N ARG A 22 8.07 0.69 -3.60
CA ARG A 22 9.16 -0.01 -4.31
C ARG A 22 8.74 -1.41 -4.76
N LEU A 23 8.05 -2.17 -3.90
CA LEU A 23 7.54 -3.50 -4.25
C LEU A 23 6.55 -3.42 -5.41
N VAL A 24 5.58 -2.52 -5.34
CA VAL A 24 4.59 -2.31 -6.41
C VAL A 24 5.26 -1.96 -7.74
N ARG A 25 6.25 -1.05 -7.73
CA ARG A 25 7.02 -0.73 -8.95
C ARG A 25 7.70 -1.96 -9.55
N HIS A 26 8.26 -2.82 -8.70
CA HIS A 26 8.96 -4.02 -9.13
C HIS A 26 7.98 -5.08 -9.67
N CYS A 27 6.91 -5.40 -8.94
CA CYS A 27 5.94 -6.42 -9.33
C CYS A 27 5.23 -6.11 -10.66
N PHE A 28 4.94 -4.83 -10.92
CA PHE A 28 4.21 -4.40 -12.12
C PHE A 28 5.11 -3.79 -13.20
N THR A 29 6.44 -3.80 -13.02
CA THR A 29 7.42 -3.20 -13.95
C THR A 29 7.04 -1.74 -14.31
N LEU A 30 6.66 -0.95 -13.29
CA LEU A 30 6.15 0.42 -13.51
C LEU A 30 7.29 1.43 -13.67
N GLY A 31 7.15 2.31 -14.67
CA GLY A 31 8.08 3.41 -14.90
C GLY A 31 8.09 4.47 -13.79
N PRO A 32 9.12 5.33 -13.73
CA PRO A 32 9.32 6.31 -12.65
C PRO A 32 8.20 7.36 -12.57
N HIS A 33 7.54 7.66 -13.69
CA HIS A 33 6.49 8.68 -13.79
C HIS A 33 5.11 8.22 -13.29
N VAL A 34 4.95 6.93 -12.98
CA VAL A 34 3.70 6.41 -12.40
C VAL A 34 3.57 6.90 -10.96
N LEU A 35 2.40 7.46 -10.64
CA LEU A 35 2.07 7.88 -9.28
C LEU A 35 1.55 6.68 -8.49
N ILE A 36 2.17 6.44 -7.33
CA ILE A 36 1.76 5.37 -6.43
C ILE A 36 1.41 6.01 -5.08
N ARG A 37 0.13 5.89 -4.72
CA ARG A 37 -0.39 6.27 -3.41
C ARG A 37 -0.58 4.99 -2.60
N VAL A 38 -0.12 5.02 -1.35
CA VAL A 38 -0.29 3.93 -0.40
C VAL A 38 -0.95 4.53 0.84
N ALA A 39 -2.04 3.93 1.28
CA ALA A 39 -2.79 4.36 2.45
C ALA A 39 -3.10 3.14 3.31
N ASP A 40 -2.90 3.28 4.61
CA ASP A 40 -3.37 2.30 5.59
C ASP A 40 -4.77 2.74 6.02
N LEU A 41 -5.77 1.89 5.81
CA LEU A 41 -7.18 2.19 6.05
C LEU A 41 -7.75 1.20 7.05
N PRO A 42 -8.67 1.63 7.94
CA PRO A 42 -9.44 0.67 8.73
C PRO A 42 -10.26 -0.20 7.78
N CYS A 43 -10.28 -1.52 8.00
CA CYS A 43 -11.24 -2.36 7.29
C CYS A 43 -12.66 -2.02 7.78
N MET A 44 -13.59 -1.86 6.84
CA MET A 44 -14.99 -1.58 7.15
C MET A 44 -15.84 -2.85 7.31
N ASP A 45 -15.26 -4.04 7.07
CA ASP A 45 -15.95 -5.32 7.22
C ASP A 45 -15.89 -5.82 8.67
N GLU A 46 -17.04 -6.18 9.23
CA GLU A 46 -17.20 -6.64 10.62
C GLU A 46 -16.39 -7.90 10.96
N ASN A 47 -15.98 -8.67 9.95
CA ASN A 47 -15.21 -9.91 10.10
C ASN A 47 -13.73 -9.75 9.70
N CYS A 48 -13.25 -8.54 9.40
CA CYS A 48 -11.85 -8.33 9.04
C CYS A 48 -11.07 -7.77 10.24
N PRO A 49 -10.19 -8.57 10.87
CA PRO A 49 -9.54 -8.20 12.11
C PRO A 49 -8.39 -7.18 11.95
N GLU A 50 -8.05 -6.79 10.72
CA GLU A 50 -6.81 -6.08 10.42
C GLU A 50 -7.01 -4.81 9.58
N PRO A 51 -6.14 -3.79 9.74
CA PRO A 51 -6.11 -2.65 8.83
C PRO A 51 -5.71 -3.10 7.42
N VAL A 52 -6.25 -2.43 6.43
CA VAL A 52 -6.12 -2.76 5.01
C VAL A 52 -5.21 -1.76 4.35
N THR A 53 -4.20 -2.28 3.64
CA THR A 53 -3.35 -1.44 2.80
C THR A 53 -4.00 -1.25 1.44
N GLN A 54 -4.42 -0.02 1.17
CA GLN A 54 -4.87 0.39 -0.16
C GLN A 54 -3.71 0.97 -0.96
N ILE A 55 -3.53 0.46 -2.18
CA ILE A 55 -2.53 0.91 -3.13
C ILE A 55 -3.25 1.42 -4.37
N SER A 56 -3.03 2.69 -4.70
CA SER A 56 -3.54 3.30 -5.92
C SER A 56 -2.39 3.59 -6.86
N VAL A 57 -2.53 3.13 -8.11
CA VAL A 57 -1.55 3.33 -9.18
C VAL A 57 -2.20 4.18 -10.26
N THR A 58 -1.62 5.34 -10.56
CA THR A 58 -2.09 6.23 -11.62
C THR A 58 -1.02 6.38 -12.69
N GLY A 59 -1.34 5.92 -13.90
CA GLY A 59 -0.50 6.06 -15.08
C GLY A 59 -0.55 7.45 -15.71
N LEU A 60 0.37 7.72 -16.63
CA LEU A 60 0.38 8.97 -17.42
C LEU A 60 -0.79 9.05 -18.42
N ASP A 61 -1.34 7.89 -18.79
CA ASP A 61 -2.56 7.75 -19.57
C ASP A 61 -3.84 8.00 -18.76
N LEU A 62 -3.70 8.48 -17.52
CA LEU A 62 -4.78 8.72 -16.57
C LEU A 62 -5.55 7.45 -16.19
N THR A 63 -5.01 6.26 -16.49
CA THR A 63 -5.57 5.02 -15.97
C THR A 63 -5.31 4.93 -14.48
N HIS A 64 -6.34 4.53 -13.75
CA HIS A 64 -6.30 4.40 -12.31
C HIS A 64 -6.65 2.97 -11.91
N GLN A 65 -5.71 2.31 -11.24
CA GLN A 65 -5.89 0.98 -10.68
C GLN A 65 -5.82 1.06 -9.16
N VAL A 66 -6.78 0.42 -8.50
CA VAL A 66 -6.82 0.27 -7.05
C VAL A 66 -6.58 -1.19 -6.71
N ILE A 67 -5.64 -1.43 -5.81
CA ILE A 67 -5.31 -2.74 -5.26
C ILE A 67 -5.53 -2.65 -3.77
N VAL A 68 -6.22 -3.63 -3.22
CA VAL A 68 -6.56 -3.69 -1.80
C VAL A 68 -5.91 -4.94 -1.22
N VAL A 69 -5.02 -4.76 -0.24
CA VAL A 69 -4.35 -5.86 0.45
C VAL A 69 -4.85 -5.87 1.90
N HIS A 70 -5.51 -6.95 2.30
CA HIS A 70 -6.04 -7.14 3.65
C HIS A 70 -4.93 -7.52 4.64
N ARG A 71 -3.93 -6.65 4.77
CA ARG A 71 -2.83 -6.73 5.74
C ARG A 71 -2.37 -5.32 6.12
N PRO A 72 -1.83 -5.15 7.34
CA PRO A 72 -1.20 -3.90 7.74
C PRO A 72 0.03 -3.59 6.87
N LEU A 73 0.31 -2.29 6.72
CA LEU A 73 1.39 -1.77 5.87
C LEU A 73 2.77 -2.41 6.15
N ALA A 74 3.03 -2.74 7.41
CA ALA A 74 4.29 -3.36 7.84
C ALA A 74 4.47 -4.79 7.30
N GLU A 75 3.36 -5.53 7.13
CA GLU A 75 3.35 -6.95 6.81
C GLU A 75 3.15 -7.24 5.32
N VAL A 76 2.82 -6.22 4.52
CA VAL A 76 2.66 -6.37 3.06
C VAL A 76 3.93 -6.95 2.44
N SER A 77 3.77 -8.08 1.75
CA SER A 77 4.82 -8.74 0.98
C SER A 77 4.61 -8.59 -0.53
N ALA A 78 5.61 -8.98 -1.33
CA ALA A 78 5.49 -9.00 -2.78
C ALA A 78 4.44 -10.01 -3.27
N ALA A 79 4.28 -11.13 -2.57
CA ALA A 79 3.31 -12.17 -2.90
C ALA A 79 1.87 -11.65 -2.71
N ASP A 80 1.59 -10.96 -1.61
CA ASP A 80 0.27 -10.39 -1.35
C ASP A 80 -0.13 -9.36 -2.42
N ILE A 81 0.82 -8.56 -2.88
CA ILE A 81 0.61 -7.60 -3.97
C ILE A 81 0.30 -8.34 -5.28
N ALA A 82 1.03 -9.42 -5.57
CA ALA A 82 0.84 -10.20 -6.79
C ALA A 82 -0.50 -10.97 -6.78
N ASP A 83 -0.93 -11.46 -5.62
CA ASP A 83 -2.21 -12.16 -5.47
C ASP A 83 -3.39 -11.18 -5.59
N ALA A 84 -3.32 -10.02 -4.93
CA ALA A 84 -4.35 -8.98 -5.01
C ALA A 84 -4.46 -8.35 -6.42
N ALA A 85 -3.37 -8.39 -7.21
CA ALA A 85 -3.36 -7.94 -8.60
C ALA A 85 -4.18 -8.81 -9.56
N GLN A 86 -4.28 -10.10 -9.25
CA GLN A 86 -4.94 -11.09 -10.11
C GLN A 86 -6.46 -11.06 -9.97
N VAL A 87 -6.97 -10.53 -8.85
CA VAL A 87 -8.40 -10.40 -8.59
C VAL A 87 -8.92 -9.14 -9.28
N ARG A 88 -9.20 -9.25 -10.58
CA ARG A 88 -9.92 -8.24 -11.35
C ARG A 88 -11.42 -8.56 -11.31
N PRO A 89 -12.31 -7.68 -10.81
CA PRO A 89 -13.74 -7.79 -11.09
C PRO A 89 -14.05 -7.49 -12.56
#